data_AF-A0A927K3L6-F1
#
_entry.id   AF-A0A927K3L6-F1
#
_cell.length_a   1.000
_cell.length_b   1.000
_cell.length_c   1.000
_cell.angle_alpha   90.00
_cell.angle_beta   90.00
_cell.angle_gamma   90.00
#
_symmetry.space_group_name_H-M   'P 1'
#
loop_
_entity.id
_entity.type
_entity.pdbx_description
1 polymer ?
#
loop_
_entity_poly.entity_id
_entity_poly.type
_entity_poly.pdbx_seq_one_letter_code
_entity_poly.pdbx_strand_id
1 'polypeptide(L)'
;MSVRTDQSPRGEQGDRRPARPWRQRLSASLPVALARCAHPRQALAITLALGVAAAVAGRSTREVGLVLATVLVGQVLLGWHNDIVDTERDRRHSRPDKPIALGQVERGTVSYALACGVLVVVPLSIANGVVAGLTHVGVLLVAMAGNAGLLRRSRFSYLPWMATFGLLPAFLSYGGFAGEGSGGPPTIAMTALAALLGIGVHVTRALPGLVDDDRDGIRSFPLRVALRTGAPRLLVIATAYNLAVGAGILVAARAVGLVQ
;
A
#
# COMPACT_ATOMS: atom_id res chain seq x y z
N MET A 1 -53.54 29.08 -55.95
CA MET A 1 -52.71 27.93 -55.52
C MET A 1 -52.18 28.23 -54.13
N SER A 2 -52.82 27.63 -53.11
CA SER A 2 -52.54 27.89 -51.68
C SER A 2 -51.59 26.82 -51.14
N VAL A 3 -50.45 27.25 -50.60
CA VAL A 3 -49.41 26.40 -50.01
C VAL A 3 -49.84 26.05 -48.58
N ARG A 4 -50.02 24.76 -48.31
CA ARG A 4 -50.30 24.22 -46.97
C ARG A 4 -48.98 23.83 -46.31
N THR A 5 -48.49 24.66 -45.39
CA THR A 5 -47.39 24.31 -44.48
C THR A 5 -47.92 23.43 -43.36
N ASP A 6 -47.52 22.17 -43.34
CA ASP A 6 -47.72 21.24 -42.23
C ASP A 6 -46.65 21.51 -41.15
N GLN A 7 -47.06 22.02 -39.99
CA GLN A 7 -46.20 22.14 -38.81
C GLN A 7 -46.61 21.05 -37.81
N SER A 8 -45.91 19.92 -37.85
CA SER A 8 -45.97 18.91 -36.80
C SER A 8 -45.19 19.41 -35.56
N PRO A 9 -45.76 19.36 -34.33
CA PRO A 9 -45.03 19.74 -33.13
C PRO A 9 -43.99 18.67 -32.79
N ARG A 10 -42.71 19.08 -32.71
CA ARG A 10 -41.63 18.23 -32.20
C ARG A 10 -41.85 18.04 -30.70
N GLY A 11 -42.33 16.86 -30.33
CA GLY A 11 -42.37 16.42 -28.94
C GLY A 11 -40.95 16.40 -28.35
N GLU A 12 -40.79 17.07 -27.21
CA GLU A 12 -39.63 16.98 -26.35
C GLU A 12 -39.42 15.52 -25.90
N GLN A 13 -38.57 14.79 -26.61
CA GLN A 13 -38.01 13.54 -26.10
C GLN A 13 -37.00 13.90 -25.01
N GLY A 14 -37.49 14.01 -23.77
CA GLY A 14 -36.63 14.11 -22.60
C GLY A 14 -35.63 12.95 -22.60
N ASP A 15 -34.34 13.31 -22.61
CA ASP A 15 -33.18 12.40 -22.51
C ASP A 15 -33.23 11.64 -21.16
N ARG A 16 -34.09 10.63 -21.07
CA ARG A 16 -34.12 9.69 -19.93
C ARG A 16 -32.95 8.73 -20.08
N ARG A 17 -31.75 9.21 -19.70
CA ARG A 17 -30.59 8.36 -19.54
C ARG A 17 -30.97 7.20 -18.61
N PRO A 18 -30.75 5.93 -19.01
CA PRO A 18 -31.12 4.80 -18.17
C PRO A 18 -30.41 4.92 -16.81
N ALA A 19 -31.19 4.78 -15.74
CA ALA A 19 -30.65 4.84 -14.39
C ALA A 19 -29.56 3.78 -14.24
N ARG A 20 -28.32 4.21 -13.95
CA ARG A 20 -27.20 3.28 -13.73
C ARG A 20 -27.60 2.24 -12.68
N PRO A 21 -27.37 0.94 -12.93
CA PRO A 21 -27.72 -0.13 -11.98
C PRO A 21 -27.13 0.16 -10.60
N TRP A 22 -27.86 -0.18 -9.53
CA TRP A 22 -27.50 0.13 -8.14
C TRP A 22 -26.07 -0.30 -7.75
N ARG A 23 -25.56 -1.41 -8.31
CA ARG A 23 -24.17 -1.88 -8.12
C ARG A 23 -23.13 -0.88 -8.65
N GLN A 24 -23.42 -0.21 -9.77
CA GLN A 24 -22.56 0.85 -10.32
C GLN A 24 -22.60 2.13 -9.48
N ARG A 25 -23.73 2.40 -8.81
CA ARG A 25 -23.87 3.53 -7.87
C ARG A 25 -23.08 3.31 -6.58
N LEU A 26 -23.15 2.11 -5.99
CA LEU A 26 -22.37 1.76 -4.79
C LEU A 26 -20.86 1.72 -5.07
N SER A 27 -20.45 1.15 -6.21
CA SER A 27 -19.04 1.13 -6.61
C SER A 27 -18.45 2.51 -6.90
N ALA A 28 -19.32 3.48 -7.19
CA ALA A 28 -18.97 4.89 -7.40
C ALA A 28 -19.20 5.77 -6.17
N SER A 29 -19.62 5.20 -5.04
CA SER A 29 -19.74 5.97 -3.80
C SER A 29 -18.36 6.38 -3.29
N LEU A 30 -18.26 7.60 -2.77
CA LEU A 30 -16.98 8.15 -2.30
C LEU A 30 -16.28 7.24 -1.26
N PRO A 31 -16.95 6.68 -0.24
CA PRO A 31 -16.30 5.81 0.73
C PRO A 31 -15.71 4.54 0.08
N VAL A 32 -16.44 3.93 -0.86
CA VAL A 32 -15.98 2.73 -1.56
C VAL A 32 -14.81 3.06 -2.48
N ALA A 33 -14.86 4.20 -3.17
CA ALA A 33 -13.75 4.65 -4.02
C ALA A 33 -12.48 4.90 -3.19
N LEU A 34 -12.59 5.60 -2.05
CA LEU A 34 -11.47 5.82 -1.13
C LEU A 34 -10.93 4.49 -0.56
N ALA A 35 -11.80 3.58 -0.16
CA ALA A 35 -11.39 2.26 0.33
C ALA A 35 -10.67 1.43 -0.74
N ARG A 36 -11.08 1.52 -2.01
CA ARG A 36 -10.39 0.87 -3.13
C ARG A 36 -9.02 1.49 -3.40
N CYS A 37 -8.92 2.81 -3.39
CA CYS A 37 -7.64 3.53 -3.51
C CYS A 37 -6.68 3.21 -2.34
N ALA A 38 -7.17 2.67 -1.22
CA ALA A 38 -6.35 2.29 -0.08
C ALA A 38 -5.63 0.92 -0.24
N HIS A 39 -5.84 0.20 -1.35
CA HIS A 39 -5.26 -1.13 -1.60
C HIS A 39 -5.53 -2.12 -0.45
N PRO A 40 -6.80 -2.42 -0.15
CA PRO A 40 -7.21 -3.04 1.12
C PRO A 40 -6.55 -4.39 1.37
N ARG A 41 -6.28 -5.18 0.32
CA ARG A 41 -5.57 -6.47 0.45
C ARG A 41 -4.16 -6.30 1.00
N GLN A 42 -3.40 -5.34 0.47
CA GLN A 42 -2.04 -5.07 0.93
C GLN A 42 -2.05 -4.42 2.31
N ALA A 43 -2.96 -3.45 2.52
CA ALA A 43 -3.11 -2.78 3.80
C ALA A 43 -3.39 -3.78 4.93
N LEU A 44 -4.40 -4.63 4.74
CA LEU A 44 -4.75 -5.66 5.72
C LEU A 44 -3.61 -6.66 5.93
N ALA A 45 -2.91 -7.09 4.88
CA ALA A 45 -1.81 -8.04 5.02
C ALA A 45 -0.67 -7.50 5.90
N ILE A 46 -0.23 -6.25 5.67
CA ILE A 46 0.86 -5.64 6.45
C ILE A 46 0.39 -5.30 7.87
N THR A 47 -0.83 -4.75 8.01
CA THR A 47 -1.44 -4.46 9.32
C THR A 47 -1.53 -5.71 10.18
N LEU A 48 -2.07 -6.81 9.65
CA LEU A 48 -2.20 -8.06 10.39
C LEU A 48 -0.84 -8.67 10.71
N ALA A 49 0.12 -8.65 9.78
CA ALA A 49 1.47 -9.15 10.03
C ALA A 49 2.14 -8.41 11.20
N LEU A 50 2.05 -7.08 11.25
CA LEU A 50 2.62 -6.30 12.35
C LEU A 50 1.84 -6.42 13.66
N GLY A 51 0.51 -6.54 13.59
CA GLY A 51 -0.30 -6.81 14.78
C GLY A 51 0.02 -8.18 15.40
N VAL A 52 0.17 -9.22 14.57
CA VAL A 52 0.62 -10.55 15.02
C VAL A 52 2.04 -10.49 15.58
N ALA A 53 2.96 -9.79 14.92
CA ALA A 53 4.32 -9.63 15.44
C ALA A 53 4.33 -8.92 16.81
N ALA A 54 3.52 -7.87 16.99
CA ALA A 54 3.33 -7.19 18.27
C ALA A 54 2.77 -8.14 19.35
N ALA A 55 1.76 -8.95 19.02
CA ALA A 55 1.17 -9.91 19.96
C ALA A 55 2.16 -11.01 20.36
N VAL A 56 2.91 -11.55 19.40
CA VAL A 56 3.94 -12.58 19.65
C VAL A 56 5.10 -12.01 20.48
N ALA A 57 5.39 -10.72 20.37
CA ALA A 57 6.36 -10.03 21.22
C ALA A 57 5.86 -9.76 22.65
N GLY A 58 4.68 -10.27 23.03
CA GLY A 58 4.16 -10.15 24.39
C GLY A 58 3.51 -8.81 24.72
N ARG A 59 3.23 -7.97 23.71
CA ARG A 59 2.54 -6.70 23.94
C ARG A 59 1.11 -6.90 24.43
N SER A 60 0.63 -5.98 25.25
CA SER A 60 -0.75 -5.99 25.74
C SER A 60 -1.76 -5.82 24.59
N THR A 61 -2.99 -6.29 24.77
CA THR A 61 -4.07 -6.13 23.78
C THR A 61 -4.28 -4.67 23.36
N ARG A 62 -4.11 -3.73 24.29
CA ARG A 62 -4.20 -2.29 24.03
C ARG A 62 -3.12 -1.82 23.05
N GLU A 63 -1.88 -2.25 23.24
CA GLU A 63 -0.76 -1.90 22.37
C GLU A 63 -0.86 -2.57 21.00
N VAL A 64 -1.31 -3.82 20.94
CA VAL A 64 -1.60 -4.51 19.68
C VAL A 64 -2.68 -3.75 18.91
N GLY A 65 -3.76 -3.33 19.57
CA GLY A 65 -4.81 -2.51 18.97
C GLY A 65 -4.28 -1.17 18.43
N LEU A 66 -3.39 -0.52 19.18
CA LEU A 66 -2.75 0.72 18.75
C LEU A 66 -1.84 0.51 17.51
N VAL A 67 -1.04 -0.55 17.48
CA VAL A 67 -0.22 -0.93 16.31
C VAL A 67 -1.11 -1.17 15.10
N LEU A 68 -2.18 -1.96 15.25
CA LEU A 68 -3.12 -2.26 14.17
C LEU A 68 -3.73 -0.98 13.58
N ALA A 69 -4.22 -0.08 14.43
CA ALA A 69 -4.78 1.20 14.00
C ALA A 69 -3.73 2.08 13.29
N THR A 70 -2.53 2.20 13.88
CA THR A 70 -1.43 3.02 13.35
C THR A 70 -0.99 2.54 11.97
N VAL A 71 -0.74 1.23 11.84
CA VAL A 71 -0.29 0.63 10.57
C VAL A 71 -1.39 0.66 9.53
N LEU A 72 -2.65 0.38 9.91
CA LEU A 72 -3.78 0.45 8.98
C LEU A 72 -3.92 1.84 8.36
N VAL A 73 -3.93 2.89 9.19
CA VAL A 73 -3.99 4.27 8.69
C VAL A 73 -2.78 4.55 7.81
N GLY A 74 -1.56 4.20 8.25
CA GLY A 74 -0.35 4.35 7.43
C GLY A 74 -0.46 3.67 6.05
N GLN A 75 -0.95 2.43 5.98
CA GLN A 75 -1.13 1.71 4.72
C GLN A 75 -2.20 2.35 3.82
N VAL A 76 -3.29 2.86 4.39
CA VAL A 76 -4.32 3.61 3.65
C VAL A 76 -3.70 4.84 2.98
N LEU A 77 -2.89 5.61 3.71
CA LEU A 77 -2.17 6.77 3.16
C LEU A 77 -1.22 6.37 2.03
N LEU A 78 -0.46 5.29 2.19
CA LEU A 78 0.46 4.81 1.16
C LEU A 78 -0.29 4.36 -0.11
N GLY A 79 -1.46 3.74 0.05
CA GLY A 79 -2.34 3.37 -1.06
C GLY A 79 -2.84 4.60 -1.81
N TRP A 80 -3.41 5.57 -1.09
CA TRP A 80 -3.87 6.84 -1.67
C TRP A 80 -2.74 7.58 -2.39
N HIS A 81 -1.58 7.70 -1.75
CA HIS A 81 -0.41 8.33 -2.35
C HIS A 81 0.02 7.62 -3.64
N ASN A 82 0.06 6.28 -3.64
CA ASN A 82 0.40 5.51 -4.83
C ASN A 82 -0.56 5.84 -5.99
N ASP A 83 -1.87 5.82 -5.77
CA ASP A 83 -2.84 6.09 -6.83
C ASP A 83 -2.81 7.55 -7.33
N ILE A 84 -2.55 8.52 -6.43
CA ILE A 84 -2.36 9.93 -6.81
C ILE A 84 -1.13 10.11 -7.71
N VAL A 85 -0.05 9.39 -7.43
CA VAL A 85 1.20 9.42 -8.22
C VAL A 85 1.02 8.67 -9.55
N ASP A 86 0.35 7.53 -9.53
CA ASP A 86 0.20 6.66 -10.69
C ASP A 86 -0.98 7.03 -11.60
N THR A 87 -1.77 8.05 -11.26
CA THR A 87 -3.02 8.42 -11.96
C THR A 87 -2.90 8.40 -13.50
N GLU A 88 -1.92 9.10 -14.07
CA GLU A 88 -1.76 9.20 -15.53
C GLU A 88 -1.25 7.90 -16.16
N ARG A 89 -0.43 7.14 -15.41
CA ARG A 89 0.03 5.82 -15.85
C ARG A 89 -1.12 4.82 -15.85
N ASP A 90 -1.88 4.77 -14.77
CA ASP A 90 -3.02 3.86 -14.61
C ASP A 90 -4.11 4.15 -15.64
N ARG A 91 -4.28 5.43 -16.03
CA ARG A 91 -5.17 5.85 -17.12
C ARG A 91 -4.72 5.32 -18.48
N ARG A 92 -3.41 5.42 -18.81
CA ARG A 92 -2.85 4.91 -20.07
C ARG A 92 -3.03 3.41 -20.24
N HIS A 93 -2.97 2.64 -19.15
CA HIS A 93 -3.17 1.18 -19.17
C HIS A 93 -4.61 0.74 -18.86
N SER A 94 -5.57 1.68 -18.82
CA SER A 94 -7.01 1.40 -18.59
C SER A 94 -7.27 0.47 -17.39
N ARG A 95 -6.56 0.69 -16.28
CA ARG A 95 -6.59 -0.19 -15.10
C ARG A 95 -7.99 -0.20 -14.46
N PRO A 96 -8.72 -1.34 -14.47
CA PRO A 96 -10.12 -1.41 -14.02
C PRO A 96 -10.26 -1.36 -12.48
N ASP A 97 -9.16 -1.59 -11.77
CA ASP A 97 -9.10 -1.58 -10.32
C ASP A 97 -8.92 -0.18 -9.72
N LYS A 98 -8.63 0.85 -10.53
CA LYS A 98 -8.13 2.17 -10.11
C LYS A 98 -9.20 3.28 -10.18
N PRO A 99 -9.82 3.68 -9.05
CA PRO A 99 -10.94 4.62 -9.06
C PRO A 99 -10.59 6.00 -9.63
N ILE A 100 -9.39 6.53 -9.35
CA ILE A 100 -8.96 7.84 -9.89
C ILE A 100 -8.79 7.76 -11.41
N ALA A 101 -8.12 6.72 -11.92
CA ALA A 101 -7.88 6.53 -13.36
C ALA A 101 -9.19 6.32 -14.16
N LEU A 102 -10.21 5.76 -13.51
CA LEU A 102 -11.55 5.58 -14.07
C LEU A 102 -12.45 6.83 -13.94
N GLY A 103 -11.97 7.91 -13.31
CA GLY A 103 -12.78 9.11 -13.04
C GLY A 103 -13.93 8.89 -12.04
N GLN A 104 -13.85 7.83 -11.21
CA GLN A 104 -14.86 7.52 -10.20
C GLN A 104 -14.72 8.38 -8.93
N VAL A 105 -13.53 8.91 -8.69
CA VAL A 105 -13.23 9.88 -7.64
C VAL A 105 -12.19 10.86 -8.14
N GLU A 106 -12.33 12.13 -7.77
CA GLU A 106 -11.38 13.16 -8.17
C GLU A 106 -10.04 12.98 -7.44
N ARG A 107 -8.94 13.20 -8.15
CA ARG A 107 -7.59 13.22 -7.56
C ARG A 107 -7.50 14.20 -6.39
N GLY A 108 -8.13 15.39 -6.49
CA GLY A 108 -8.20 16.39 -5.43
C GLY A 108 -8.85 15.86 -4.14
N THR A 109 -9.94 15.09 -4.26
CA THR A 109 -10.60 14.47 -3.10
C THR A 109 -9.71 13.47 -2.39
N VAL A 110 -8.99 12.62 -3.14
CA VAL A 110 -8.05 11.65 -2.53
C VAL A 110 -6.86 12.36 -1.90
N SER A 111 -6.36 13.43 -2.51
CA SER A 111 -5.31 14.28 -1.93
C SER A 111 -5.75 14.94 -0.62
N TYR A 112 -6.98 15.43 -0.55
CA TYR A 112 -7.56 15.98 0.68
C TYR A 112 -7.68 14.92 1.76
N ALA A 113 -8.22 13.73 1.42
CA ALA A 113 -8.30 12.61 2.35
C ALA A 113 -6.92 12.18 2.88
N LEU A 114 -5.91 12.16 2.01
CA LEU A 114 -4.52 11.91 2.38
C LEU A 114 -4.00 12.96 3.37
N ALA A 115 -4.26 14.25 3.14
CA ALA A 115 -3.85 15.32 4.06
C ALA A 115 -4.51 15.16 5.44
N CYS A 116 -5.83 14.89 5.49
CA CYS A 116 -6.52 14.58 6.75
C CYS A 116 -5.94 13.34 7.42
N GLY A 117 -5.65 12.30 6.65
CA GLY A 117 -5.06 11.07 7.15
C GLY A 117 -3.67 11.26 7.76
N VAL A 118 -2.87 12.22 7.25
CA VAL A 118 -1.58 12.58 7.86
C VAL A 118 -1.77 13.15 9.27
N LEU A 119 -2.79 13.99 9.47
CA LEU A 119 -3.14 14.54 10.79
C LEU A 119 -3.56 13.46 11.79
N VAL A 120 -4.03 12.30 11.31
CA VAL A 120 -4.40 11.15 12.14
C VAL A 120 -3.21 10.21 12.37
N VAL A 121 -2.42 9.92 11.34
CA VAL A 121 -1.35 8.92 11.44
C VAL A 121 -0.21 9.39 12.33
N VAL A 122 0.12 10.69 12.33
CA VAL A 122 1.21 11.24 13.15
C VAL A 122 0.94 11.05 14.65
N PRO A 123 -0.20 11.49 15.22
CA PRO A 123 -0.46 11.27 16.64
C PRO A 123 -0.61 9.77 16.97
N LEU A 124 -1.19 8.94 16.10
CA LEU A 124 -1.21 7.49 16.30
C LEU A 124 0.21 6.90 16.36
N SER A 125 1.11 7.37 15.48
CA SER A 125 2.50 6.94 15.48
C SER A 125 3.19 7.32 16.78
N ILE A 126 3.07 8.59 17.21
CA ILE A 126 3.67 9.08 18.47
C ILE A 126 3.07 8.41 19.70
N ALA A 127 1.79 8.00 19.67
CA ALA A 127 1.16 7.27 20.77
C ALA A 127 1.79 5.90 21.06
N ASN A 128 2.55 5.34 20.11
CA ASN A 128 3.40 4.17 20.33
C ASN A 128 4.73 4.54 21.01
N GLY A 129 4.97 5.80 21.40
CA GLY A 129 6.24 6.32 21.86
C GLY A 129 6.94 7.16 20.80
N VAL A 130 7.73 8.18 21.21
CA VAL A 130 8.32 9.16 20.29
C VAL A 130 9.27 8.51 19.28
N VAL A 131 10.18 7.64 19.73
CA VAL A 131 11.16 6.98 18.85
C VAL A 131 10.47 6.03 17.87
N ALA A 132 9.51 5.23 18.34
CA ALA A 132 8.70 4.36 17.49
C ALA A 132 7.90 5.19 16.48
N GLY A 133 7.27 6.27 16.93
CA GLY A 133 6.47 7.15 16.09
C GLY A 133 7.28 7.83 15.00
N LEU A 134 8.46 8.37 15.32
CA LEU A 134 9.40 8.91 14.33
C LEU A 134 9.88 7.85 13.35
N THR A 135 10.13 6.62 13.84
CA THR A 135 10.49 5.49 12.98
C THR A 135 9.37 5.15 12.00
N HIS A 136 8.11 5.10 12.47
CA HIS A 136 6.95 4.84 11.62
C HIS A 136 6.71 5.96 10.60
N VAL A 137 6.84 7.23 11.00
CA VAL A 137 6.79 8.36 10.08
C VAL A 137 7.91 8.25 9.03
N GLY A 138 9.13 7.89 9.44
CA GLY A 138 10.25 7.60 8.53
C GLY A 138 9.94 6.48 7.54
N VAL A 139 9.30 5.40 7.99
CA VAL A 139 8.80 4.31 7.14
C VAL A 139 7.84 4.84 6.07
N LEU A 140 6.87 5.68 6.45
CA LEU A 140 5.92 6.27 5.52
C LEU A 140 6.61 7.18 4.51
N LEU A 141 7.55 8.03 4.96
CA LEU A 141 8.33 8.92 4.08
C LEU A 141 9.15 8.13 3.06
N VAL A 142 9.85 7.06 3.50
CA VAL A 142 10.62 6.19 2.60
C VAL A 142 9.69 5.50 1.59
N ALA A 143 8.53 5.02 2.02
CA ALA A 143 7.57 4.37 1.13
C ALA A 143 6.94 5.36 0.13
N MET A 144 6.60 6.58 0.56
CA MET A 144 6.09 7.64 -0.32
C MET A 144 7.16 8.09 -1.32
N ALA A 145 8.41 8.25 -0.87
CA ALA A 145 9.55 8.49 -1.76
C ALA A 145 9.78 7.33 -2.73
N GLY A 146 9.55 6.08 -2.32
CA GLY A 146 9.57 4.91 -3.20
C GLY A 146 8.44 4.89 -4.23
N ASN A 147 7.28 5.45 -3.88
CA ASN A 147 6.15 5.60 -4.81
C ASN A 147 6.40 6.68 -5.86
N ALA A 148 6.92 7.84 -5.45
CA ALA A 148 7.13 8.99 -6.35
C ALA A 148 8.52 9.03 -7.02
N GLY A 149 9.51 8.35 -6.46
CA GLY A 149 10.92 8.53 -6.81
C GLY A 149 11.41 7.73 -8.01
N LEU A 150 12.54 8.16 -8.57
CA LEU A 150 13.19 7.55 -9.73
C LEU A 150 13.65 6.11 -9.46
N LEU A 151 13.97 5.77 -8.20
CA LEU A 151 14.43 4.42 -7.84
C LEU A 151 13.43 3.35 -8.25
N ARG A 152 12.12 3.61 -8.15
CA ARG A 152 11.05 2.67 -8.52
C ARG A 152 11.15 2.21 -9.97
N ARG A 153 11.65 3.08 -10.86
CA ARG A 153 11.79 2.80 -12.30
C ARG A 153 13.14 2.17 -12.68
N SER A 154 14.03 1.99 -11.71
CA SER A 154 15.43 1.59 -11.92
C SER A 154 15.72 0.18 -11.40
N ARG A 155 16.93 -0.32 -11.70
CA ARG A 155 17.45 -1.58 -11.12
C ARG A 155 17.57 -1.58 -9.59
N PHE A 156 17.46 -0.41 -8.96
CA PHE A 156 17.52 -0.21 -7.52
C PHE A 156 16.12 -0.06 -6.89
N SER A 157 15.06 -0.46 -7.59
CA SER A 157 13.68 -0.33 -7.10
C SER A 157 13.38 -1.15 -5.84
N TYR A 158 14.26 -2.06 -5.45
CA TYR A 158 14.16 -2.82 -4.19
C TYR A 158 14.60 -2.00 -2.97
N LEU A 159 15.40 -0.94 -3.12
CA LEU A 159 15.97 -0.20 -1.98
C LEU A 159 14.91 0.44 -1.07
N PRO A 160 13.86 1.12 -1.59
CA PRO A 160 12.83 1.67 -0.73
C PRO A 160 12.08 0.58 0.05
N TRP A 161 11.81 -0.56 -0.58
CA TRP A 161 11.14 -1.69 0.09
C TRP A 161 12.02 -2.32 1.16
N MET A 162 13.30 -2.52 0.86
CA MET A 162 14.29 -3.02 1.82
C MET A 162 14.39 -2.08 3.03
N ALA A 163 14.46 -0.77 2.81
CA ALA A 163 14.51 0.22 3.88
C ALA A 163 13.20 0.28 4.68
N THR A 164 12.04 0.33 4.02
CA THR A 164 10.73 0.32 4.68
C THR A 164 10.58 -0.88 5.59
N PHE A 165 10.85 -2.10 5.11
CA PHE A 165 10.71 -3.29 5.94
C PHE A 165 11.79 -3.39 7.02
N GLY A 166 13.03 -2.99 6.73
CA GLY A 166 14.13 -2.98 7.70
C GLY A 166 13.88 -2.06 8.90
N LEU A 167 13.05 -1.02 8.73
CA LEU A 167 12.67 -0.11 9.82
C LEU A 167 11.50 -0.62 10.67
N LEU A 168 10.70 -1.59 10.20
CA LEU A 168 9.53 -2.09 10.93
C LEU A 168 9.90 -2.75 12.28
N PRO A 169 10.98 -3.54 12.41
CA PRO A 169 11.43 -4.04 13.69
C PRO A 169 11.73 -2.92 14.69
N ALA A 170 12.31 -1.80 14.27
CA ALA A 170 12.58 -0.68 15.17
C ALA A 170 11.29 -0.01 15.65
N PHE A 171 10.29 0.15 14.77
CA PHE A 171 8.95 0.62 15.18
C PHE A 171 8.32 -0.28 16.24
N LEU A 172 8.42 -1.61 16.09
CA LEU A 172 7.91 -2.57 17.06
C LEU A 172 8.79 -2.75 18.30
N SER A 173 10.09 -2.52 18.22
CA SER A 173 10.98 -2.72 19.37
C SER A 173 10.92 -1.53 20.32
N TYR A 174 10.94 -0.31 19.80
CA TYR A 174 10.85 0.91 20.60
C TYR A 174 9.44 1.27 21.04
N GLY A 175 8.43 0.58 20.51
CA GLY A 175 7.05 0.98 20.74
C GLY A 175 6.48 0.46 22.06
N GLY A 176 5.63 1.27 22.68
CA GLY A 176 4.90 0.97 23.91
C GLY A 176 3.78 2.00 24.11
N PHE A 177 2.74 1.67 24.87
CA PHE A 177 1.60 2.58 25.03
C PHE A 177 2.02 3.88 25.73
N ALA A 178 1.84 5.03 25.07
CA ALA A 178 2.25 6.33 25.57
C ALA A 178 3.76 6.42 25.95
N GLY A 179 4.59 5.55 25.36
CA GLY A 179 6.03 5.46 25.66
C GLY A 179 6.40 4.56 26.84
N GLU A 180 5.41 4.05 27.59
CA GLU A 180 5.62 3.03 28.63
C GLU A 180 5.77 1.66 27.96
N GLY A 181 6.76 0.86 28.41
CA GLY A 181 7.02 -0.47 27.84
C GLY A 181 7.90 -0.49 26.58
N SER A 182 8.64 0.60 26.29
CA SER A 182 9.59 0.63 25.16
C SER A 182 10.74 -0.36 25.36
N GLY A 183 10.93 -1.26 24.40
CA GLY A 183 12.08 -2.15 24.34
C GLY A 183 13.33 -1.45 23.82
N GLY A 184 14.44 -2.20 23.78
CA GLY A 184 15.71 -1.74 23.23
C GLY A 184 15.76 -1.74 21.69
N PRO A 185 16.92 -1.45 21.08
CA PRO A 185 17.11 -1.58 19.64
C PRO A 185 16.81 -3.01 19.16
N PRO A 186 16.20 -3.18 17.96
CA PRO A 186 16.00 -4.51 17.40
C PRO A 186 17.36 -5.16 17.11
N THR A 187 17.41 -6.49 17.16
CA THR A 187 18.64 -7.21 16.81
C THR A 187 19.01 -6.96 15.34
N ILE A 188 20.31 -7.01 15.03
CA ILE A 188 20.81 -6.87 13.66
C ILE A 188 20.21 -7.96 12.77
N ALA A 189 20.10 -9.19 13.28
CA ALA A 189 19.50 -10.31 12.55
C ALA A 189 18.03 -10.04 12.17
N MET A 190 17.21 -9.57 13.12
CA MET A 190 15.80 -9.25 12.85
C MET A 190 15.66 -8.12 11.84
N THR A 191 16.47 -7.07 11.99
CA THR A 191 16.52 -5.92 11.06
C THR A 191 16.89 -6.35 9.65
N ALA A 192 17.94 -7.18 9.51
CA ALA A 192 18.39 -7.69 8.22
C ALA A 192 17.35 -8.62 7.57
N LEU A 193 16.74 -9.53 8.33
CA LEU A 193 15.71 -10.43 7.83
C LEU A 193 14.46 -9.67 7.38
N ALA A 194 14.04 -8.64 8.12
CA ALA A 194 12.93 -7.79 7.70
C ALA A 194 13.28 -7.03 6.40
N ALA A 195 14.48 -6.45 6.31
CA ALA A 195 14.94 -5.78 5.10
C ALA A 195 14.94 -6.73 3.88
N LEU A 196 15.42 -7.96 4.05
CA LEU A 196 15.37 -9.02 3.03
C LEU A 196 13.94 -9.36 2.63
N LEU A 197 13.02 -9.50 3.61
CA LEU A 197 11.61 -9.75 3.33
C LEU A 197 11.02 -8.64 2.44
N GLY A 198 11.40 -7.38 2.67
CA GLY A 198 11.01 -6.25 1.82
C GLY A 198 11.37 -6.44 0.35
N ILE A 199 12.54 -7.01 0.04
CA ILE A 199 12.96 -7.32 -1.33
C ILE A 199 12.03 -8.36 -1.97
N GLY A 200 11.70 -9.43 -1.26
CA GLY A 200 10.83 -10.49 -1.78
C GLY A 200 9.36 -10.06 -1.92
N VAL A 201 8.87 -9.21 -1.00
CA VAL A 201 7.54 -8.59 -1.09
C VAL A 201 7.48 -7.65 -2.29
N HIS A 202 8.50 -6.84 -2.53
CA HIS A 202 8.60 -5.97 -3.72
C HIS A 202 8.46 -6.78 -5.01
N VAL A 203 9.21 -7.87 -5.14
CA VAL A 203 9.16 -8.74 -6.32
C VAL A 203 7.74 -9.29 -6.51
N THR A 204 7.14 -9.83 -5.45
CA THR A 204 5.79 -10.41 -5.52
C THR A 204 4.75 -9.37 -5.91
N ARG A 205 4.84 -8.16 -5.33
CA ARG A 205 3.93 -7.05 -5.60
C ARG A 205 4.05 -6.51 -7.02
N ALA A 206 5.25 -6.54 -7.60
CA ALA A 206 5.49 -6.03 -8.95
C ALA A 206 4.93 -6.94 -10.06
N LEU A 207 4.80 -8.26 -9.80
CA LEU A 207 4.42 -9.26 -10.81
C LEU A 207 3.19 -8.89 -11.66
N PRO A 208 2.04 -8.44 -11.09
CA PRO A 208 0.87 -8.11 -11.89
C PRO A 208 1.03 -6.89 -12.81
N GLY A 209 2.07 -6.08 -12.61
CA GLY A 209 2.32 -4.84 -13.36
C GLY A 209 3.48 -4.91 -14.33
N LEU A 210 4.19 -6.05 -14.45
CA LEU A 210 5.44 -6.13 -15.21
C LEU A 210 5.26 -5.88 -16.72
N VAL A 211 4.14 -6.30 -17.30
CA VAL A 211 3.85 -6.08 -18.72
C VAL A 211 3.66 -4.60 -19.01
N ASP A 212 2.88 -3.91 -18.18
CA ASP A 212 2.63 -2.48 -18.30
C ASP A 212 3.92 -1.68 -18.03
N ASP A 213 4.73 -2.11 -17.05
CA ASP A 213 6.07 -1.56 -16.79
C ASP A 213 6.99 -1.66 -18.02
N ASP A 214 7.01 -2.81 -18.70
CA ASP A 214 7.85 -3.03 -19.88
C ASP A 214 7.43 -2.13 -21.05
N ARG A 215 6.10 -1.99 -21.27
CA ARG A 215 5.52 -1.07 -22.27
C ARG A 215 5.88 0.38 -22.00
N ASP A 216 5.96 0.76 -20.72
CA ASP A 216 6.37 2.11 -20.29
C ASP A 216 7.91 2.32 -20.34
N GLY A 217 8.68 1.32 -20.78
CA GLY A 217 10.14 1.38 -20.81
C GLY A 217 10.80 1.35 -19.43
N ILE A 218 10.05 0.97 -18.39
CA ILE A 218 10.58 0.87 -17.02
C ILE A 218 11.55 -0.33 -16.95
N ARG A 219 12.58 -0.22 -16.11
CA ARG A 219 13.60 -1.27 -15.91
C ARG A 219 13.81 -1.54 -14.42
N SER A 220 12.70 -1.77 -13.73
CA SER A 220 12.67 -2.12 -12.30
C SER A 220 13.42 -3.43 -12.02
N PHE A 221 13.93 -3.61 -10.80
CA PHE A 221 14.59 -4.86 -10.41
C PHE A 221 13.75 -6.12 -10.72
N PRO A 222 12.46 -6.22 -10.33
CA PRO A 222 11.65 -7.39 -10.65
C PRO A 222 11.49 -7.63 -12.15
N LEU A 223 11.28 -6.57 -12.94
CA LEU A 223 11.16 -6.70 -14.40
C LEU A 223 12.45 -7.22 -15.03
N ARG A 224 13.61 -6.73 -14.61
CA ARG A 224 14.91 -7.22 -15.13
C ARG A 224 15.15 -8.70 -14.83
N VAL A 225 14.67 -9.20 -13.69
CA VAL A 225 14.74 -10.63 -13.37
C VAL A 225 13.70 -11.42 -14.17
N ALA A 226 12.48 -10.90 -14.29
CA ALA A 226 11.41 -11.54 -15.06
C ALA A 226 11.74 -11.68 -16.55
N LEU A 227 12.40 -10.70 -17.16
CA LEU A 227 12.85 -10.77 -18.56
C LEU A 227 13.85 -11.92 -18.82
N ARG A 228 14.54 -12.41 -17.78
CA ARG A 228 15.47 -13.55 -17.89
C ARG A 228 14.84 -14.89 -17.50
N THR A 229 13.93 -14.87 -16.55
CA THR A 229 13.41 -16.10 -15.89
C THR A 229 11.99 -16.47 -16.32
N GLY A 230 11.21 -15.48 -16.77
CA GLY A 230 9.77 -15.54 -16.96
C GLY A 230 9.00 -15.24 -15.65
N ALA A 231 7.85 -14.55 -15.77
CA ALA A 231 7.03 -14.17 -14.62
C ALA A 231 6.55 -15.36 -13.76
N PRO A 232 6.15 -16.53 -14.31
CA PRO A 232 5.75 -17.67 -13.49
C PRO A 232 6.89 -18.25 -12.63
N ARG A 233 8.10 -18.37 -13.20
CA ARG A 233 9.27 -18.84 -12.44
C ARG A 233 9.66 -17.84 -11.36
N LEU A 234 9.62 -16.53 -11.69
CA LEU A 234 9.88 -15.48 -10.71
C LEU A 234 8.89 -15.52 -9.54
N LEU A 235 7.60 -15.79 -9.79
CA LEU A 235 6.62 -15.97 -8.73
C LEU A 235 7.02 -17.12 -7.79
N VAL A 236 7.35 -18.29 -8.32
CA VAL A 236 7.77 -19.45 -7.51
C VAL A 236 9.02 -19.10 -6.68
N ILE A 237 10.02 -18.48 -7.29
CA ILE A 237 11.25 -18.06 -6.61
C ILE A 237 10.95 -17.05 -5.51
N ALA A 238 10.14 -16.03 -5.79
CA ALA A 238 9.78 -14.99 -4.82
C ALA A 238 8.97 -15.56 -3.65
N THR A 239 8.05 -16.49 -3.92
CA THR A 239 7.30 -17.20 -2.88
C THR A 239 8.22 -18.03 -1.99
N ALA A 240 9.09 -18.85 -2.58
CA ALA A 240 10.05 -19.67 -1.82
C ALA A 240 11.00 -18.79 -0.99
N TYR A 241 11.49 -17.69 -1.56
CA TYR A 241 12.32 -16.72 -0.86
C TYR A 241 11.59 -16.09 0.33
N ASN A 242 10.36 -15.60 0.14
CA ASN A 242 9.56 -15.01 1.22
C ASN A 242 9.28 -16.01 2.35
N LEU A 243 9.01 -17.27 2.01
CA LEU A 243 8.81 -18.34 3.00
C LEU A 243 10.09 -18.63 3.78
N ALA A 244 11.24 -18.73 3.11
CA ALA A 244 12.53 -18.97 3.75
C ALA A 244 12.92 -17.82 4.70
N VAL A 245 12.79 -16.57 4.25
CA VAL A 245 13.05 -15.39 5.08
C VAL A 245 12.06 -15.31 6.24
N GLY A 246 10.77 -15.58 6.00
CA GLY A 246 9.75 -15.64 7.04
C GLY A 246 10.04 -16.69 8.11
N ALA A 247 10.48 -17.89 7.71
CA ALA A 247 10.95 -18.91 8.64
C ALA A 247 12.17 -18.43 9.44
N GLY A 248 13.12 -17.74 8.80
CA GLY A 248 14.26 -17.11 9.47
C GLY A 248 13.83 -16.08 10.51
N ILE A 249 12.81 -15.25 10.22
CA ILE A 249 12.23 -14.29 11.17
C ILE A 249 11.66 -15.02 12.39
N LEU A 250 10.91 -16.11 12.18
CA LEU A 250 10.34 -16.89 13.28
C LEU A 250 11.42 -17.54 14.16
N VAL A 251 12.49 -18.07 13.55
CA VAL A 251 13.65 -18.62 14.27
C VAL A 251 14.36 -17.52 15.07
N ALA A 252 14.64 -16.37 14.45
CA ALA A 252 15.29 -15.25 15.12
C ALA A 252 14.45 -14.70 16.29
N ALA A 253 13.12 -14.61 16.13
CA ALA A 253 12.22 -14.19 17.19
C ALA A 253 12.26 -15.16 18.39
N ARG A 254 12.29 -16.48 18.15
CA ARG A 254 12.38 -17.48 19.22
C ARG A 254 13.75 -17.53 19.87
N ALA A 255 14.82 -17.37 19.10
CA ALA A 255 16.17 -17.36 19.64
C ALA A 255 16.35 -16.25 20.69
N VAL A 256 15.77 -15.07 20.46
CA VAL A 256 15.78 -13.96 21.44
C VAL A 256 14.97 -14.29 22.70
N GLY A 257 13.86 -15.02 22.57
CA GLY A 257 13.05 -15.49 23.71
C GLY A 257 13.64 -16.67 24.49
N LEU A 258 14.68 -17.34 23.97
CA LEU A 258 15.40 -18.42 24.66
C LEU A 258 16.57 -17.91 25.52
N VAL A 259 16.90 -16.62 25.45
CA VAL A 259 18.01 -15.98 26.18
C VAL A 259 17.50 -15.13 27.36
N GLN A 260 16.23 -15.31 27.78
CA GLN A 260 15.67 -14.69 28.98
C GLN A 260 15.76 -15.62 30.18
#